data_AF-A0A4R4I003-F1
#
_entry.id   AF-A0A4R4I003-F1
#
_cell.length_a   1.000
_cell.length_b   1.000
_cell.length_c   1.000
_cell.angle_alpha   90.00
_cell.angle_beta   90.00
_cell.angle_gamma   90.00
#
_symmetry.space_group_name_H-M   'P 1'
#
loop_
_entity.id
_entity.type
_entity.pdbx_description
1 polymer ?
#
loop_
_entity_poly.entity_id
_entity_poly.type
_entity_poly.pdbx_seq_one_letter_code
_entity_poly.pdbx_strand_id
1 'polypeptide(L)'
;MSEENLIGYENGSHRLSEEYRNESAERLKGMNMNYLKLVSGCFHKNGYINRSFLKKVFQDMLSEKQIRGLISKMKNAGIIQKDGAGKYTRYVKAPDFPSFV
;
A
#
# COMPACT_ATOMS: atom_id res chain seq x y z
N MET A 1 -16.26 -24.80 -13.58
CA MET A 1 -16.46 -23.75 -12.56
C MET A 1 -17.52 -22.83 -13.12
N SER A 2 -18.79 -22.98 -12.73
CA SER A 2 -19.84 -22.03 -13.12
C SER A 2 -19.64 -20.73 -12.34
N GLU A 3 -19.87 -19.59 -12.98
CA GLU A 3 -19.70 -18.22 -12.42
C GLU A 3 -20.76 -17.86 -11.35
N GLU A 4 -21.63 -18.81 -11.03
CA GLU A 4 -22.66 -18.72 -10.01
C GLU A 4 -21.94 -18.62 -8.64
N ASN A 5 -22.03 -17.46 -7.99
CA ASN A 5 -21.42 -17.06 -6.69
C ASN A 5 -20.18 -16.15 -6.75
N LEU A 6 -19.76 -15.67 -7.92
CA LEU A 6 -18.66 -14.69 -7.99
C LEU A 6 -19.02 -13.35 -7.30
N ILE A 7 -20.27 -12.92 -7.44
CA ILE A 7 -20.79 -11.65 -6.91
C ILE A 7 -21.89 -11.94 -5.89
N GLY A 8 -21.66 -11.55 -4.64
CA GLY A 8 -22.67 -11.50 -3.59
C GLY A 8 -23.40 -10.15 -3.56
N TYR A 9 -24.61 -10.15 -3.03
CA TYR A 9 -25.40 -8.93 -2.78
C TYR A 9 -25.55 -8.74 -1.27
N GLU A 10 -24.91 -7.71 -0.72
CA GLU A 10 -24.98 -7.36 0.71
C GLU A 10 -25.14 -5.85 0.87
N ASN A 11 -25.98 -5.43 1.82
CA ASN A 11 -26.22 -4.01 2.14
C ASN A 11 -26.56 -3.13 0.92
N GLY A 12 -27.36 -3.66 -0.02
CA GLY A 12 -27.81 -2.91 -1.20
C GLY A 12 -26.76 -2.77 -2.31
N SER A 13 -25.61 -3.46 -2.20
CA SER A 13 -24.49 -3.36 -3.14
C SER A 13 -24.06 -4.74 -3.62
N HIS A 14 -23.81 -4.86 -4.92
CA HIS A 14 -23.07 -6.00 -5.48
C HIS A 14 -21.59 -5.90 -5.11
N ARG A 15 -21.02 -6.99 -4.58
CA ARG A 15 -19.59 -7.09 -4.21
C ARG A 15 -19.09 -8.52 -4.50
N LEU A 16 -17.78 -8.70 -4.63
CA LEU A 16 -17.21 -10.06 -4.71
C LEU A 16 -17.58 -10.86 -3.45
N SER A 17 -17.95 -12.12 -3.64
CA SER A 17 -18.18 -13.03 -2.52
C SER A 17 -16.91 -13.19 -1.69
N GLU A 18 -17.06 -13.52 -0.40
CA GLU A 18 -15.95 -13.51 0.56
C GLU A 18 -14.78 -14.40 0.13
N GLU A 19 -15.08 -15.55 -0.48
CA GLU A 19 -14.09 -16.49 -1.03
C GLU A 19 -13.21 -15.89 -2.13
N TYR A 20 -13.68 -14.84 -2.82
CA TYR A 20 -12.92 -14.09 -3.84
C TYR A 20 -12.46 -12.71 -3.35
N ARG A 21 -12.72 -12.33 -2.09
CA ARG A 21 -12.22 -11.06 -1.54
C ARG A 21 -10.72 -11.16 -1.30
N ASN A 22 -9.96 -10.30 -1.96
CA ASN A 22 -8.56 -10.07 -1.62
C ASN A 22 -8.49 -8.96 -0.56
N GLU A 23 -8.26 -9.31 0.70
CA GLU A 23 -8.14 -8.34 1.80
C GLU A 23 -7.09 -7.27 1.53
N SER A 24 -5.98 -7.63 0.88
CA SER A 24 -4.93 -6.68 0.51
C SER A 24 -5.44 -5.66 -0.51
N ALA A 25 -6.25 -6.09 -1.49
CA ALA A 25 -6.83 -5.19 -2.48
C ALA A 25 -7.81 -4.19 -1.84
N GLU A 26 -8.62 -4.63 -0.87
CA GLU A 26 -9.52 -3.73 -0.12
C GLU A 26 -8.74 -2.74 0.74
N ARG A 27 -7.67 -3.17 1.44
CA ARG A 27 -6.81 -2.28 2.24
C ARG A 27 -6.09 -1.22 1.40
N LEU A 28 -5.84 -1.50 0.12
CA LEU A 28 -5.16 -0.60 -0.82
C LEU A 28 -6.13 0.23 -1.68
N LYS A 29 -7.44 0.05 -1.51
CA LYS A 29 -8.44 0.73 -2.32
C LYS A 29 -8.25 2.26 -2.26
N GLY A 30 -8.27 2.89 -3.43
CA GLY A 30 -8.05 4.34 -3.57
C GLY A 30 -6.59 4.79 -3.39
N MET A 31 -5.64 3.85 -3.29
CA MET A 31 -4.20 4.15 -3.41
C MET A 31 -3.78 4.11 -4.88
N ASN A 32 -2.83 4.98 -5.24
CA ASN A 32 -2.29 4.99 -6.59
C ASN A 32 -1.29 3.84 -6.77
N MET A 33 -1.62 2.90 -7.65
CA MET A 33 -0.81 1.71 -7.90
C MET A 33 0.59 2.01 -8.43
N ASN A 34 0.77 3.07 -9.23
CA ASN A 34 2.10 3.46 -9.71
C ASN A 34 3.00 3.92 -8.57
N TYR A 35 2.43 4.60 -7.57
CA TYR A 35 3.19 5.01 -6.38
C TYR A 35 3.58 3.79 -5.53
N LEU A 36 2.67 2.83 -5.38
CA LEU A 36 2.95 1.58 -4.67
C LEU A 36 4.03 0.73 -5.37
N LYS A 37 4.02 0.66 -6.71
CA LYS A 37 5.09 0.01 -7.49
C LYS A 37 6.45 0.66 -7.27
N LEU A 38 6.52 1.99 -7.29
CA LEU A 38 7.77 2.73 -7.00
C LEU A 38 8.26 2.47 -5.57
N VAL A 39 7.36 2.47 -4.59
CA VAL A 39 7.69 2.13 -3.19
C VAL A 39 8.15 0.68 -3.06
N SER A 40 7.54 -0.26 -3.78
CA SER A 40 7.99 -1.66 -3.82
C SER A 40 9.42 -1.76 -4.36
N GLY A 41 9.74 -1.03 -5.42
CA GLY A 41 11.11 -0.96 -5.96
C GLY A 41 12.12 -0.38 -4.94
N CYS A 42 11.69 0.55 -4.09
CA CYS A 42 12.50 1.09 -3.00
C CYS A 42 12.86 0.03 -1.95
N PHE A 43 11.89 -0.80 -1.57
CA PHE A 43 12.12 -1.89 -0.62
C PHE A 43 13.05 -2.97 -1.19
N HIS A 44 12.93 -3.30 -2.48
CA HIS A 44 13.84 -4.24 -3.12
C HIS A 44 15.30 -3.76 -3.11
N LYS A 45 15.54 -2.45 -3.27
CA LYS A 45 16.89 -1.89 -3.29
C LYS A 45 17.51 -1.73 -1.90
N ASN A 46 16.72 -1.29 -0.91
CA ASN A 46 17.26 -0.81 0.37
C ASN A 46 16.75 -1.57 1.60
N GLY A 47 15.76 -2.46 1.45
CA GLY A 47 15.09 -3.15 2.58
C GLY A 47 14.14 -2.26 3.39
N TYR A 48 14.28 -0.93 3.32
CA TYR A 48 13.43 0.04 4.01
C TYR A 48 13.19 1.30 3.16
N ILE A 49 12.24 2.13 3.60
CA ILE A 49 12.02 3.47 3.09
C ILE A 49 12.09 4.49 4.22
N ASN A 50 12.42 5.74 3.91
CA ASN A 50 12.23 6.87 4.83
C ASN A 50 11.75 8.09 4.04
N ARG A 51 11.26 9.11 4.75
CA ARG A 51 10.66 10.29 4.10
C ARG A 51 11.65 11.02 3.18
N SER A 52 12.91 11.15 3.58
CA SER A 52 13.94 11.82 2.78
C SER A 52 14.21 11.07 1.47
N PHE A 53 14.20 9.75 1.51
CA PHE A 53 14.37 8.91 0.34
C PHE A 53 13.16 9.01 -0.60
N LEU A 54 11.94 8.90 -0.07
CA LEU A 54 10.73 9.07 -0.88
C LEU A 54 10.63 10.46 -1.51
N LYS A 55 11.13 11.50 -0.84
CA LYS A 55 11.21 12.86 -1.40
C LYS A 55 12.05 12.92 -2.67
N LYS A 56 13.12 12.13 -2.76
CA LYS A 56 13.93 12.02 -3.98
C LYS A 56 13.23 11.21 -5.06
N VAL A 57 12.61 10.08 -4.68
CA VAL A 57 11.89 9.20 -5.62
C VAL A 57 10.70 9.89 -6.27
N PHE A 58 10.00 10.75 -5.52
CA PHE A 58 8.79 11.43 -5.97
C PHE A 58 8.99 12.95 -6.20
N GLN A 59 10.23 13.41 -6.42
CA GLN A 59 10.60 14.82 -6.42
C GLN A 59 9.71 15.70 -7.32
N ASP A 60 9.32 15.19 -8.49
CA ASP A 60 8.51 15.92 -9.48
C ASP A 60 7.05 15.42 -9.56
N MET A 61 6.66 14.50 -8.66
CA MET A 61 5.35 13.85 -8.68
C MET A 61 4.51 14.19 -7.46
N LEU A 62 5.13 14.24 -6.27
CA LEU A 62 4.43 14.42 -5.01
C LEU A 62 5.05 15.53 -4.18
N SER A 63 4.19 16.43 -3.70
CA SER A 63 4.56 17.35 -2.64
C SER A 63 4.92 16.61 -1.35
N GLU A 64 5.65 17.28 -0.48
CA GLU A 64 6.05 16.71 0.81
C GLU A 64 4.85 16.37 1.71
N LYS A 65 3.73 17.08 1.55
CA LYS A 65 2.47 16.78 2.24
C LYS A 65 1.87 15.47 1.72
N GLN A 66 1.86 15.27 0.40
CA GLN A 66 1.37 14.03 -0.22
C GLN A 66 2.25 12.83 0.14
N ILE A 67 3.57 12.99 0.23
CA ILE A 67 4.48 11.91 0.67
C ILE A 67 4.15 11.49 2.11
N ARG A 68 3.95 12.44 3.03
CA ARG A 68 3.50 12.13 4.40
C ARG A 68 2.16 11.41 4.38
N GLY A 69 1.21 11.88 3.57
CA GLY A 69 -0.10 11.25 3.40
C GLY A 69 0.00 9.82 2.87
N LEU A 70 0.88 9.56 1.90
CA LEU A 70 1.12 8.23 1.35
C LEU A 70 1.67 7.27 2.41
N ILE A 71 2.69 7.70 3.17
CA ILE A 71 3.23 6.91 4.29
C ILE A 71 2.13 6.61 5.31
N SER A 72 1.35 7.61 5.73
CA SER A 72 0.27 7.40 6.69
C SER A 72 -0.79 6.43 6.16
N LYS A 73 -1.18 6.52 4.89
CA LYS A 73 -2.11 5.57 4.27
C LYS A 73 -1.55 4.14 4.27
N MET A 74 -0.30 3.95 3.86
CA MET A 74 0.34 2.63 3.85
C MET A 74 0.45 2.06 5.27
N LYS A 75 0.78 2.89 6.27
CA LYS A 75 0.85 2.47 7.67
C LYS A 75 -0.53 2.09 8.20
N ASN A 76 -1.56 2.90 7.93
CA ASN A 76 -2.93 2.65 8.39
C ASN A 76 -3.54 1.43 7.71
N ALA A 77 -3.16 1.15 6.45
CA ALA A 77 -3.51 -0.05 5.73
C ALA A 77 -2.76 -1.30 6.23
N GLY A 78 -1.83 -1.17 7.18
CA GLY A 78 -1.08 -2.27 7.78
C GLY A 78 0.11 -2.77 6.95
N ILE A 79 0.27 -2.31 5.71
CA ILE A 79 1.28 -2.87 4.78
C ILE A 79 2.72 -2.42 5.08
N ILE A 80 2.92 -1.36 5.86
CA ILE A 80 4.25 -0.96 6.32
C ILE A 80 4.25 -0.70 7.83
N GLN A 81 5.41 -0.92 8.45
CA GLN A 81 5.60 -0.69 9.88
C GLN A 81 6.69 0.34 10.10
N LYS A 82 6.50 1.22 11.08
CA LYS A 82 7.51 2.20 11.47
C LYS A 82 8.62 1.47 12.24
N ASP A 83 9.84 1.66 11.81
CA ASP A 83 11.04 1.16 12.46
C ASP A 83 11.96 2.35 12.84
N GLY A 84 12.40 2.39 14.08
CA GLY A 84 13.19 3.50 14.64
C GLY A 84 12.41 4.79 14.95
N ALA A 85 13.15 5.80 15.43
CA ALA A 85 12.59 7.07 15.90
C ALA A 85 13.49 8.28 15.54
N GLY A 86 12.89 9.47 15.54
CA GLY A 86 13.58 10.73 15.25
C GLY A 86 14.27 10.71 13.88
N LYS A 87 15.55 11.09 13.84
CA LYS A 87 16.37 11.14 12.61
C LYS A 87 16.57 9.78 11.94
N TYR A 88 16.35 8.69 12.67
CA TYR A 88 16.48 7.32 12.17
C TYR A 88 15.14 6.67 11.84
N THR A 89 14.05 7.45 11.75
CA THR A 89 12.74 6.91 11.37
C THR A 89 12.81 6.31 9.97
N ARG A 90 12.55 5.00 9.90
CA ARG A 90 12.42 4.20 8.69
C ARG A 90 11.05 3.53 8.70
N TYR A 91 10.67 2.98 7.56
CA TYR A 91 9.52 2.10 7.43
C TYR A 91 9.96 0.84 6.70
N VAL A 92 9.51 -0.30 7.18
CA VAL A 92 9.79 -1.62 6.63
C VAL A 92 8.50 -2.25 6.11
N LYS A 93 8.62 -3.23 5.22
CA LYS A 93 7.48 -4.02 4.74
C LYS A 93 6.87 -4.78 5.92
N ALA A 94 5.54 -4.75 6.03
CA ALA A 94 4.84 -5.73 6.83
C ALA A 94 4.86 -7.10 6.13
N PRO A 95 4.62 -8.21 6.84
CA PRO A 95 4.59 -9.56 6.25
C PRO A 95 3.60 -9.70 5.09
N ASP A 96 2.51 -8.94 5.12
CA ASP A 96 1.44 -8.89 4.14
C ASP A 96 1.65 -7.80 3.06
N PHE A 97 2.88 -7.27 2.91
CA PHE A 97 3.16 -6.28 1.87
C PHE A 97 2.89 -6.89 0.48
N PRO A 98 2.08 -6.24 -0.37
CA PRO A 98 1.67 -6.82 -1.64
C PRO A 98 2.86 -7.02 -2.58
N SER A 99 2.85 -8.12 -3.33
CA SER A 99 3.75 -8.28 -4.46
C SER A 99 3.20 -7.47 -5.64
N PHE A 100 4.08 -6.68 -6.26
CA PHE A 100 3.78 -5.93 -7.47
C PHE A 100 4.64 -6.51 -8.58
N VAL A 101 4.21 -7.64 -9.13
CA VAL A 101 4.81 -8.29 -10.31
C VAL A 101 4.47 -7.50 -11.57
#